data_AF-A0A4Y2CI06-F1
#
_entry.id   AF-A0A4Y2CI06-F1
#
_cell.length_a   1.000
_cell.length_b   1.000
_cell.length_c   1.000
_cell.angle_alpha   90.00
_cell.angle_beta   90.00
_cell.angle_gamma   90.00
#
_symmetry.space_group_name_H-M   'P 1'
#
loop_
_entity.id
_entity.type
_entity.pdbx_description
1 polymer ?
#
loop_
_entity_poly.entity_id
_entity_poly.type
_entity_poly.pdbx_seq_one_letter_code
_entity_poly.pdbx_strand_id
1 'polypeptide(L)'
;MEAALSQSFGEVHNDLKVLFPIKGRTGKTHWVFQTPVYIYRQLRRRQKLTIDWETHTVKEFLSARKCSKCQSLEHTAIHCTAERSFCGFCTGNHRISDCISRRPSCINCRVYNSNNKTK
;
A
#
# COMPACT_ATOMS: atom_id res chain seq x y z
N MET A 1 -0.48 -24.19 -2.41
CA MET A 1 -1.16 -22.93 -2.01
C MET A 1 -2.67 -23.09 -2.19
N GLU A 2 -3.13 -23.41 -3.40
CA GLU A 2 -4.56 -23.68 -3.68
C GLU A 2 -5.20 -24.69 -2.70
N ALA A 3 -4.54 -25.83 -2.48
CA ALA A 3 -5.01 -26.86 -1.54
C ALA A 3 -5.14 -26.37 -0.08
N ALA A 4 -4.30 -25.43 0.33
CA ALA A 4 -4.22 -24.94 1.69
C ALA A 4 -5.18 -23.76 1.94
N LEU A 5 -5.55 -23.04 0.87
CA LEU A 5 -6.63 -22.07 0.87
C LEU A 5 -8.00 -22.75 0.97
N SER A 6 -8.19 -23.92 0.32
CA SER A 6 -9.42 -24.72 0.45
C SER A 6 -9.72 -25.13 1.90
N GLN A 7 -8.70 -25.49 2.69
CA GLN A 7 -8.87 -25.80 4.12
C GLN A 7 -9.34 -24.61 4.96
N SER A 8 -8.96 -23.38 4.57
CA SER A 8 -9.24 -22.16 5.32
C SER A 8 -10.55 -21.48 4.92
N PHE A 9 -10.98 -21.70 3.68
CA PHE A 9 -12.08 -20.96 3.05
C PHE A 9 -13.19 -21.88 2.49
N GLY A 10 -13.02 -23.19 2.44
CA GLY A 10 -13.94 -24.08 1.72
C GLY A 10 -13.95 -23.78 0.21
N GLU A 11 -15.11 -23.86 -0.44
CA GLU A 11 -15.26 -23.56 -1.89
C GLU A 11 -14.93 -22.09 -2.26
N VAL A 12 -14.87 -21.20 -1.27
CA VAL A 12 -14.57 -19.76 -1.43
C VAL A 12 -13.15 -19.52 -1.96
N HIS A 13 -12.30 -20.54 -1.96
CA HIS A 13 -10.98 -20.51 -2.60
C HIS A 13 -11.03 -20.14 -4.09
N ASN A 14 -12.07 -20.54 -4.83
CA ASN A 14 -12.19 -20.26 -6.27
C ASN A 14 -12.32 -18.75 -6.58
N ASP A 15 -12.69 -17.95 -5.57
CA ASP A 15 -12.85 -16.50 -5.68
C ASP A 15 -11.56 -15.71 -5.32
N LEU A 16 -10.52 -16.40 -4.84
CA LEU A 16 -9.25 -15.82 -4.42
C LEU A 16 -8.21 -15.94 -5.54
N LYS A 17 -8.10 -14.90 -6.37
CA LYS A 17 -7.12 -14.87 -7.45
C LYS A 17 -5.75 -14.43 -6.93
N VAL A 18 -4.75 -15.30 -7.01
CA VAL A 18 -3.36 -14.92 -6.74
C VAL A 18 -2.88 -13.92 -7.80
N LEU A 19 -2.32 -12.79 -7.36
CA LEU A 19 -1.80 -11.76 -8.26
C LEU A 19 -0.29 -11.90 -8.44
N PHE A 20 0.49 -11.55 -7.41
CA PHE A 20 1.95 -11.57 -7.47
C PHE A 20 2.57 -11.66 -6.07
N PRO A 21 3.79 -12.22 -5.97
CA PRO A 21 4.58 -12.17 -4.75
C PRO A 21 5.36 -10.86 -4.62
N ILE A 22 5.60 -10.42 -3.38
CA ILE A 22 6.44 -9.29 -3.01
C ILE A 22 7.53 -9.81 -2.06
N LYS A 23 8.79 -9.57 -2.41
CA LYS A 23 9.92 -9.90 -1.53
C LYS A 23 9.91 -8.97 -0.31
N GLY A 24 9.76 -9.55 0.88
CA GLY A 24 9.90 -8.85 2.15
C GLY A 24 11.36 -8.66 2.54
N ARG A 25 11.59 -7.73 3.48
CA ARG A 25 12.96 -7.40 3.96
C ARG A 25 13.59 -8.50 4.80
N THR A 26 12.78 -9.33 5.45
CA THR A 26 13.21 -10.39 6.39
C THR A 26 13.33 -11.76 5.71
N GLY A 27 13.49 -11.81 4.39
CA GLY A 27 13.51 -13.06 3.61
C GLY A 27 12.14 -13.71 3.42
N LYS A 28 11.08 -13.19 4.05
CA LYS A 28 9.71 -13.65 3.84
C LYS A 28 9.14 -13.13 2.52
N THR A 29 8.30 -13.93 1.87
CA THR A 29 7.53 -13.51 0.68
C THR A 29 6.11 -13.16 1.07
N HIS A 30 5.65 -11.97 0.73
CA HIS A 30 4.25 -11.57 0.88
C HIS A 30 3.50 -11.87 -0.41
N TRP A 31 2.35 -12.53 -0.33
CA TRP A 31 1.50 -12.82 -1.48
C TRP A 31 0.34 -11.84 -1.55
N VAL A 32 0.10 -11.27 -2.73
CA VAL A 32 -1.05 -10.40 -2.99
C VAL A 32 -2.14 -11.19 -3.68
N PHE A 33 -3.35 -11.10 -3.15
CA PHE A 33 -4.54 -11.77 -3.68
C PHE A 33 -5.59 -10.72 -4.04
N GLN A 34 -6.27 -10.93 -5.16
CA GLN A 34 -7.52 -10.27 -5.49
C GLN A 34 -8.68 -11.11 -4.95
N THR A 35 -9.67 -10.44 -4.39
CA THR A 35 -10.79 -11.10 -3.73
C THR A 35 -12.06 -10.25 -3.79
N PRO A 36 -13.25 -10.86 -3.87
CA PRO A 36 -14.51 -10.18 -3.65
C PRO A 36 -14.60 -9.45 -2.30
N VAL A 37 -15.43 -8.40 -2.28
CA VAL A 37 -15.57 -7.51 -1.11
C VAL A 37 -16.03 -8.24 0.16
N TYR A 38 -16.89 -9.25 0.05
CA TYR A 38 -17.38 -9.98 1.23
C TYR A 38 -16.27 -10.81 1.90
N ILE A 39 -15.40 -11.47 1.13
CA ILE A 39 -14.25 -12.21 1.65
C ILE A 39 -13.24 -11.23 2.24
N TYR A 40 -12.92 -10.14 1.53
CA TYR A 40 -12.04 -9.09 2.04
C TYR A 40 -12.50 -8.57 3.41
N ARG A 41 -13.79 -8.31 3.60
CA ARG A 41 -14.33 -7.84 4.89
C ARG A 41 -14.11 -8.86 6.00
N GLN A 42 -14.25 -10.15 5.73
CA GLN A 42 -13.98 -11.20 6.72
C GLN A 42 -12.48 -11.30 7.05
N LEU A 43 -11.64 -11.32 6.03
CA LEU A 43 -10.18 -11.32 6.14
C LEU A 43 -9.66 -10.12 6.94
N ARG A 44 -10.18 -8.92 6.63
CA ARG A 44 -9.79 -7.67 7.28
C ARG A 44 -10.18 -7.65 8.76
N ARG A 45 -11.31 -8.26 9.13
CA ARG A 45 -11.74 -8.39 10.54
C ARG A 45 -10.87 -9.36 11.31
N ARG A 46 -10.50 -10.49 10.70
CA ARG A 46 -9.66 -11.52 11.35
C ARG A 46 -8.19 -11.13 11.40
N GLN A 47 -7.68 -10.37 10.41
CA GLN A 47 -6.28 -9.96 10.21
C GLN A 47 -5.24 -11.08 10.18
N LYS A 48 -5.67 -12.32 10.37
CA LYS A 48 -4.87 -13.52 10.43
C LYS A 48 -5.55 -14.60 9.63
N LEU A 49 -4.74 -15.38 8.95
CA LEU A 49 -5.16 -16.50 8.14
C LEU A 49 -4.23 -17.67 8.46
N THR A 50 -4.79 -18.74 9.03
CA THR A 50 -4.04 -19.96 9.29
C THR A 50 -4.13 -20.87 8.08
N ILE A 51 -2.99 -21.21 7.49
CA ILE A 51 -2.87 -22.12 6.36
C ILE A 51 -2.01 -23.28 6.84
N ASP A 52 -2.52 -24.51 6.75
CA ASP A 52 -1.93 -25.70 7.37
C ASP A 52 -1.62 -25.46 8.86
N TRP A 53 -0.34 -25.42 9.24
CA TRP A 53 0.13 -25.21 10.62
C TRP A 53 0.73 -23.81 10.86
N GLU A 54 0.64 -22.92 9.88
CA GLU A 54 1.22 -21.57 9.97
C GLU A 54 0.16 -20.48 9.97
N THR A 55 0.33 -19.48 10.84
CA THR A 55 -0.54 -18.29 10.86
C THR A 55 0.12 -17.15 10.10
N HIS A 56 -0.54 -16.69 9.05
CA HIS A 56 -0.12 -15.57 8.22
C HIS A 56 -0.91 -14.31 8.58
N THR A 57 -0.24 -13.16 8.57
CA THR A 57 -0.91 -11.87 8.76
C THR A 57 -1.47 -11.37 7.43
N VAL A 58 -2.74 -11.01 7.43
CA VAL A 58 -3.43 -10.43 6.27
C VAL A 58 -3.50 -8.93 6.45
N LYS A 59 -3.08 -8.19 5.42
CA LYS A 59 -3.13 -6.72 5.37
C LYS A 59 -3.71 -6.27 4.05
N GLU A 60 -4.37 -5.12 4.07
CA GLU A 60 -4.77 -4.43 2.85
C GLU A 60 -3.51 -4.03 2.06
N PHE A 61 -3.51 -4.37 0.78
CA PHE A 61 -2.44 -3.96 -0.13
C PHE A 61 -2.83 -2.66 -0.83
N LEU A 62 -2.19 -1.56 -0.43
CA LEU A 62 -2.35 -0.26 -1.06
C LEU A 62 -1.09 0.06 -1.88
N SER A 63 -1.21 -0.01 -3.20
CA SER A 63 -0.12 0.34 -4.12
C SER A 63 -0.39 1.68 -4.82
N ALA A 64 -0.39 2.76 -4.05
CA ALA A 64 -0.33 4.11 -4.63
C ALA A 64 1.13 4.41 -4.98
N ARG A 65 1.49 4.30 -6.25
CA ARG A 65 2.84 4.67 -6.71
C ARG A 65 2.98 6.18 -6.57
N LYS A 66 4.03 6.61 -5.89
CA LYS A 66 4.34 8.01 -5.63
C LYS A 66 5.70 8.36 -6.22
N CYS A 67 5.81 9.52 -6.84
CA CYS A 67 7.08 10.06 -7.30
C CYS A 67 8.04 10.23 -6.12
N SER A 68 9.22 9.59 -6.16
CA SER A 68 10.21 9.69 -5.08
C SER A 68 10.86 11.07 -4.97
N LYS A 69 10.75 11.91 -6.02
CA LYS A 69 11.26 13.30 -6.04
C LYS A 69 10.23 14.29 -5.50
N CYS A 70 9.06 14.39 -6.13
CA CYS A 70 8.06 15.42 -5.80
C CYS A 70 6.93 14.95 -4.88
N GLN A 71 6.85 13.66 -4.57
CA GLN A 71 5.79 13.07 -3.74
C GLN A 71 4.37 13.09 -4.34
N SER A 72 4.20 13.48 -5.61
CA SER A 72 2.93 13.37 -6.35
C SER A 72 2.58 11.91 -6.67
N LEU A 73 1.28 11.59 -6.74
CA LEU A 73 0.76 10.28 -7.15
C LEU A 73 0.60 10.14 -8.67
N GLU A 74 0.71 11.23 -9.42
CA GLU A 74 0.36 11.27 -10.84
C GLU A 74 1.45 10.68 -11.76
N HIS A 75 2.70 10.66 -11.30
CA HIS A 75 3.84 10.25 -12.12
C HIS A 75 4.94 9.55 -11.31
N THR A 76 5.87 8.93 -12.02
CA THR A 76 7.07 8.32 -11.45
C THR A 76 8.25 9.29 -11.50
N ALA A 77 9.30 9.04 -10.71
CA ALA A 77 10.47 9.92 -10.67
C ALA A 77 11.17 10.12 -12.02
N ILE A 78 11.05 9.14 -12.93
CA ILE A 78 11.63 9.18 -14.28
C ILE A 78 10.99 10.30 -15.12
N HIS A 79 9.69 10.55 -14.92
CA HIS A 79 8.93 11.56 -15.65
C HIS A 79 8.69 12.82 -14.82
N CYS A 80 9.46 13.03 -13.74
CA CYS A 80 9.29 14.15 -12.84
C CYS A 80 9.99 15.40 -13.39
N THR A 81 9.21 16.46 -13.62
CA THR A 81 9.71 17.77 -14.06
C THR A 81 10.04 18.71 -12.90
N ALA A 82 9.74 18.33 -11.65
CA ALA A 82 10.02 19.19 -10.50
C ALA A 82 11.54 19.39 -10.36
N GLU A 83 11.98 20.64 -10.24
CA GLU A 83 13.40 20.96 -10.03
C GLU A 83 13.89 20.47 -8.66
N ARG A 84 13.05 20.66 -7.64
CA ARG A 84 13.34 20.39 -6.23
C ARG A 84 12.75 19.06 -5.76
N SER A 85 13.35 18.48 -4.73
CA SER A 85 12.80 17.32 -4.03
C SER A 85 11.93 17.77 -2.86
N PHE A 86 10.86 17.04 -2.61
CA PHE A 86 9.91 17.34 -1.55
C PHE A 86 9.91 16.22 -0.51
N CYS A 87 9.85 16.62 0.75
CA CYS A 87 9.78 15.72 1.88
C CYS A 87 8.44 14.98 1.89
N GLY A 88 8.50 13.65 1.96
CA GLY A 88 7.33 12.78 2.02
C GLY A 88 6.49 12.91 3.30
N PHE A 89 7.00 13.59 4.34
CA PHE A 89 6.29 13.81 5.60
C PHE A 89 5.66 15.19 5.70
N CYS A 90 6.40 16.26 5.35
CA CYS A 90 5.97 17.64 5.59
C CYS A 90 5.82 18.52 4.34
N THR A 91 6.10 17.99 3.14
CA THR A 91 6.13 18.76 1.87
C THR A 91 7.19 19.87 1.80
N GLY A 92 8.17 19.87 2.70
CA GLY A 92 9.30 20.81 2.67
C GLY A 92 10.35 20.44 1.62
N ASN A 93 11.19 21.40 1.21
CA ASN A 93 12.30 21.19 0.28
C ASN A 93 13.51 20.59 1.00
N HIS A 94 13.42 19.31 1.39
CA HIS A 94 14.48 18.52 2.02
C HIS A 94 14.17 17.02 1.91
N ARG A 95 15.15 16.17 2.21
CA ARG A 95 14.94 14.71 2.27
C ARG A 95 14.21 14.34 3.56
N ILE A 96 13.42 13.26 3.52
CA ILE A 96 12.67 12.81 4.71
C ILE A 96 13.56 12.51 5.92
N SER A 97 14.83 12.12 5.70
CA SER A 97 15.84 11.92 6.75
C SER A 97 16.16 13.18 7.54
N ASP A 98 16.01 14.35 6.91
CA ASP A 98 16.41 15.65 7.46
C ASP A 98 15.19 16.42 7.99
N CYS A 99 14.03 15.76 8.05
CA CYS A 99 12.77 16.39 8.40
C CYS A 99 12.62 16.57 9.91
N ILE A 100 12.63 17.83 10.35
CA ILE A 100 12.38 18.22 11.76
C ILE A 100 10.91 18.58 12.04
N SER A 101 10.04 18.58 11.03
CA SER A 101 8.62 18.89 11.22
C SER A 101 7.94 17.83 12.09
N ARG A 102 7.05 18.29 12.98
CA ARG A 102 6.17 17.42 13.78
C ARG A 102 4.77 17.27 13.19
N ARG A 103 4.43 18.10 12.19
CA ARG A 103 3.11 18.10 11.56
C ARG A 103 3.21 17.47 10.17
N PRO A 104 2.50 16.35 9.92
CA PRO A 104 2.45 15.77 8.59
C PRO A 104 1.67 16.69 7.65
N SER A 105 2.10 16.74 6.39
CA SER A 105 1.42 17.45 5.32
C SER A 105 1.50 16.61 4.05
N CYS A 106 0.39 16.53 3.32
CA CYS A 106 0.30 15.79 2.07
C CYS A 106 0.34 16.75 0.89
N ILE A 107 1.30 16.57 -0.03
CA ILE A 107 1.44 17.43 -1.21
C ILE A 107 0.20 17.36 -2.10
N ASN A 108 -0.38 16.17 -2.27
CA ASN A 108 -1.56 15.96 -3.13
C ASN A 108 -2.79 16.68 -2.54
N CYS A 109 -3.01 16.57 -1.22
CA CYS A 109 -4.09 17.31 -0.55
C CYS A 109 -3.87 18.82 -0.61
N ARG A 110 -2.63 19.28 -0.44
CA ARG A 110 -2.29 20.70 -0.52
C ARG A 110 -2.57 21.26 -1.92
N VAL A 111 -2.15 20.56 -2.97
CA VAL A 111 -2.40 20.95 -4.36
C VAL A 111 -3.90 20.95 -4.66
N TYR A 112 -4.60 19.86 -4.30
CA TYR A 112 -6.04 19.76 -4.49
C TYR A 112 -6.81 20.89 -3.79
N ASN A 113 -6.50 21.16 -2.53
CA ASN A 113 -7.18 22.22 -1.76
C ASN A 113 -6.89 23.62 -2.32
N SER A 114 -5.66 23.86 -2.80
CA SER A 114 -5.32 25.11 -3.47
C SER A 114 -6.10 25.30 -4.78
N ASN A 115 -6.22 24.23 -5.58
CA ASN A 115 -6.91 24.29 -6.87
C ASN A 115 -8.43 24.45 -6.70
N ASN A 116 -9.02 23.81 -5.69
CA ASN A 116 -10.47 23.82 -5.47
C ASN A 116 -10.94 24.90 -4.49
N LYS A 117 -10.03 25.76 -3.99
CA LYS A 117 -10.32 26.77 -2.96
C LYS A 117 -11.04 26.22 -1.73
N THR A 118 -10.85 24.93 -1.44
CA THR A 118 -11.41 24.27 -0.26
C THR A 118 -10.44 24.46 0.90
N LYS A 119 -10.51 25.64 1.53
CA LYS A 119 -9.88 25.95 2.82
C LYS A 119 -10.76 26.89 3.62
#